data_AF-A0A2V8X6B7-F1
#
_entry.id   AF-A0A2V8X6B7-F1
#
_cell.length_a   1.000
_cell.length_b   1.000
_cell.length_c   1.000
_cell.angle_alpha   90.00
_cell.angle_beta   90.00
_cell.angle_gamma   90.00
#
_symmetry.space_group_name_H-M   'P 1'
#
loop_
_entity.id
_entity.type
_entity.pdbx_description
1 polymer ?
#
loop_
_entity_poly.entity_id
_entity_poly.type
_entity_poly.pdbx_seq_one_letter_code
_entity_poly.pdbx_strand_id
1 'polypeptide(L)'
;MSHASPSDVLSHNTAIAGKIKSLTGEEAQTACNGFKNLGQCVAAAHVAKNLDIPGGFDALKAKVTGTGSMSLGKAIEQLSPNASAKSETKKANKQAADDMKESGS
;
A
#
# COMPACT_ATOMS: atom_id res chain seq x y z
N MET A 1 19.77 5.88 8.79
CA MET A 1 18.94 4.68 8.55
C MET A 1 18.48 4.77 7.10
N SER A 2 19.03 3.93 6.24
CA SER A 2 18.83 4.01 4.78
C SER A 2 17.35 3.83 4.46
N HIS A 3 16.69 4.87 3.95
CA HIS A 3 15.36 4.74 3.36
C HIS A 3 15.52 3.98 2.04
N ALA A 4 15.62 2.65 2.14
CA ALA A 4 15.66 1.76 0.98
C ALA A 4 14.42 2.06 0.12
N SER A 5 14.65 2.27 -1.18
CA SER A 5 13.55 2.52 -2.10
C SER A 5 12.64 1.28 -2.13
N PRO A 6 11.35 1.43 -2.51
CA PRO A 6 10.47 0.27 -2.65
C PRO A 6 11.10 -0.85 -3.49
N SER A 7 11.81 -0.48 -4.55
CA SER A 7 12.54 -1.39 -5.44
C SER A 7 13.63 -2.17 -4.71
N ASP A 8 14.44 -1.51 -3.87
CA ASP A 8 15.51 -2.18 -3.10
C ASP A 8 14.93 -3.18 -2.10
N VAL A 9 13.91 -2.77 -1.35
CA VAL A 9 13.27 -3.63 -0.35
C VAL A 9 12.61 -4.83 -1.03
N LEU A 10 11.92 -4.64 -2.15
CA LEU A 10 11.31 -5.71 -2.94
C LEU A 10 12.33 -6.67 -3.54
N SER A 11 13.50 -6.16 -3.96
CA SER A 11 14.58 -7.01 -4.47
C SER A 11 15.16 -7.91 -3.38
N HIS A 12 15.15 -7.45 -2.13
CA HIS A 12 15.58 -8.24 -0.97
C HIS A 12 14.46 -9.07 -0.34
N ASN A 13 13.18 -8.69 -0.51
CA ASN A 13 12.02 -9.30 0.15
C ASN A 13 10.98 -9.78 -0.88
N THR A 14 11.26 -10.93 -1.49
CA THR A 14 10.35 -11.58 -2.46
C THR A 14 9.02 -12.00 -1.83
N ALA A 15 8.99 -12.28 -0.52
CA ALA A 15 7.77 -12.59 0.22
C ALA A 15 6.77 -11.42 0.22
N ILE A 16 7.25 -10.18 0.49
CA ILE A 16 6.41 -8.98 0.41
C ILE A 16 5.94 -8.76 -1.02
N ALA A 17 6.81 -8.99 -2.01
CA ALA A 17 6.45 -8.86 -3.40
C ALA A 17 5.28 -9.79 -3.78
N GLY A 18 5.32 -11.03 -3.30
CA GLY A 18 4.23 -12.01 -3.46
C GLY A 18 2.94 -11.58 -2.75
N LYS A 19 3.04 -11.05 -1.52
CA LYS A 19 1.87 -10.53 -0.78
C LYS A 19 1.23 -9.35 -1.51
N ILE A 20 2.01 -8.37 -1.95
CA ILE A 20 1.50 -7.22 -2.72
C ILE A 20 0.81 -7.73 -3.98
N LYS A 21 1.44 -8.62 -4.75
CA LYS A 21 0.83 -9.21 -5.95
C LYS A 21 -0.48 -9.93 -5.66
N SER A 22 -0.59 -10.62 -4.54
CA SER A 22 -1.84 -11.26 -4.14
C SER A 22 -2.92 -10.26 -3.69
N LEU A 23 -2.54 -9.09 -3.17
CA LEU A 23 -3.46 -8.06 -2.69
C LEU A 23 -3.93 -7.14 -3.82
N THR A 24 -3.03 -6.76 -4.72
CA THR A 24 -3.28 -5.79 -5.80
C THR A 24 -3.54 -6.45 -7.15
N GLY A 25 -3.11 -7.69 -7.35
CA GLY A 25 -3.14 -8.37 -8.65
C GLY A 25 -1.99 -7.96 -9.60
N GLU A 26 -1.12 -7.04 -9.19
CA GLU A 26 -0.03 -6.51 -10.02
C GLU A 26 1.34 -6.82 -9.40
N GLU A 27 2.39 -6.80 -10.22
CA GLU A 27 3.77 -6.90 -9.74
C GLU A 27 4.09 -5.79 -8.73
N ALA A 28 4.71 -6.16 -7.62
CA ALA A 28 4.93 -5.24 -6.50
C ALA A 28 5.74 -3.99 -6.88
N GLN A 29 6.69 -4.11 -7.82
CA GLN A 29 7.44 -2.96 -8.34
C GLN A 29 6.52 -1.97 -9.06
N THR A 30 5.59 -2.47 -9.89
CA THR A 30 4.61 -1.65 -10.59
C THR A 30 3.59 -1.06 -9.61
N ALA A 31 3.10 -1.88 -8.69
CA ALA A 31 2.13 -1.47 -7.68
C ALA A 31 2.69 -0.35 -6.78
N CYS A 32 3.93 -0.51 -6.31
CA CYS A 32 4.59 0.44 -5.42
C CYS A 32 5.30 1.59 -6.13
N ASN A 33 5.24 1.64 -7.46
CA ASN A 33 5.79 2.75 -8.21
C ASN A 33 5.06 4.07 -7.87
N GLY A 34 5.82 5.14 -7.67
CA GLY A 34 5.29 6.46 -7.31
C GLY A 34 4.92 6.63 -5.84
N PHE A 35 4.95 5.58 -5.01
CA PHE A 35 4.80 5.72 -3.56
C PHE A 35 6.11 6.23 -2.93
N LYS A 36 5.98 7.03 -1.86
CA LYS A 36 7.16 7.58 -1.16
C LYS A 36 8.02 6.50 -0.52
N ASN A 37 7.41 5.40 -0.08
CA ASN A 37 8.07 4.29 0.59
C ASN A 37 7.22 3.01 0.49
N LEU A 38 7.87 1.84 0.64
CA LEU A 38 7.20 0.54 0.51
C LEU A 38 6.05 0.37 1.50
N GLY A 39 6.25 0.78 2.75
CA GLY A 39 5.21 0.71 3.78
C GLY A 39 3.91 1.42 3.38
N GLN A 40 3.96 2.54 2.65
CA GLN A 40 2.75 3.21 2.14
C GLN A 40 2.07 2.41 1.02
N CYS A 41 2.85 1.80 0.13
CA CYS A 41 2.30 0.94 -0.91
C CYS A 41 1.61 -0.30 -0.32
N VAL A 42 2.29 -1.02 0.56
CA VAL A 42 1.74 -2.21 1.23
C VAL A 42 0.51 -1.84 2.05
N ALA A 43 0.53 -0.71 2.76
CA ALA A 43 -0.64 -0.20 3.46
C ALA A 43 -1.79 0.08 2.48
N ALA A 44 -1.55 0.75 1.36
CA ALA A 44 -2.58 1.00 0.36
C ALA A 44 -3.17 -0.31 -0.22
N ALA A 45 -2.35 -1.35 -0.44
CA ALA A 45 -2.79 -2.67 -0.86
C ALA A 45 -3.71 -3.32 0.18
N HIS A 46 -3.35 -3.27 1.45
CA HIS A 46 -4.19 -3.77 2.55
C HIS A 46 -5.50 -2.99 2.68
N VAL A 47 -5.48 -1.67 2.54
CA VAL A 47 -6.69 -0.85 2.59
C VAL A 47 -7.65 -1.24 1.47
N ALA A 48 -7.15 -1.34 0.23
CA ALA A 48 -7.98 -1.72 -0.91
C ALA A 48 -8.66 -3.08 -0.68
N LYS A 49 -7.94 -4.03 -0.08
CA LYS A 49 -8.46 -5.35 0.27
C LYS A 49 -9.42 -5.34 1.46
N ASN A 50 -9.11 -4.60 2.52
CA ASN A 50 -9.91 -4.51 3.74
C ASN A 50 -11.27 -3.86 3.50
N LEU A 51 -11.28 -2.83 2.65
CA LEU A 51 -12.46 -2.02 2.38
C LEU A 51 -13.18 -2.38 1.09
N ASP A 52 -12.68 -3.37 0.36
CA ASP A 52 -13.20 -3.81 -0.94
C ASP A 52 -13.49 -2.60 -1.85
N ILE A 53 -12.48 -1.74 -2.01
CA ILE A 53 -12.67 -0.45 -2.68
C ILE A 53 -13.06 -0.66 -4.14
N PRO A 54 -14.07 0.06 -4.66
CA PRO A 54 -14.40 0.02 -6.08
C PRO A 54 -13.24 0.55 -6.92
N GLY A 55 -12.74 -0.28 -7.84
CA GLY A 55 -11.49 -0.02 -8.57
C GLY A 55 -10.21 -0.45 -7.83
N GLY A 56 -10.37 -1.08 -6.67
CA GLY A 56 -9.32 -1.77 -5.93
C GLY A 56 -8.14 -0.89 -5.55
N PHE A 57 -6.95 -1.49 -5.62
CA PHE A 57 -5.70 -0.82 -5.32
C PHE A 57 -5.36 0.26 -6.34
N ASP A 58 -5.70 0.09 -7.62
CA ASP A 58 -5.38 1.06 -8.68
C ASP A 58 -6.07 2.41 -8.48
N ALA A 59 -7.34 2.40 -8.08
CA ALA A 59 -8.06 3.62 -7.74
C ALA A 59 -7.38 4.38 -6.59
N LEU A 60 -6.93 3.63 -5.58
CA LEU A 60 -6.18 4.15 -4.43
C LEU A 60 -4.81 4.70 -4.86
N LYS A 61 -4.02 3.92 -5.58
CA LYS A 61 -2.71 4.29 -6.13
C LYS A 61 -2.81 5.56 -6.95
N ALA A 62 -3.77 5.65 -7.88
CA ALA A 62 -3.97 6.85 -8.70
C ALA A 62 -4.19 8.12 -7.85
N LYS A 63 -4.86 8.02 -6.71
CA LYS A 63 -5.06 9.17 -5.79
C LYS A 63 -3.81 9.51 -4.99
N VAL A 64 -3.03 8.50 -4.59
CA VAL A 64 -1.87 8.68 -3.70
C VAL A 64 -0.59 9.00 -4.48
N THR A 65 -0.45 8.52 -5.73
CA THR A 65 0.74 8.70 -6.58
C THR A 65 0.48 9.59 -7.80
N GLY A 66 -0.77 9.89 -8.13
CA GLY A 66 -1.13 10.71 -9.28
C GLY A 66 -0.95 12.22 -9.06
N THR A 67 -1.39 12.99 -10.05
CA THR A 67 -1.33 14.46 -10.05
C THR A 67 -2.22 15.04 -8.96
N GLY A 68 -1.64 15.78 -8.00
CA GLY A 68 -2.35 16.18 -6.79
C GLY A 68 -2.36 15.10 -5.70
N SER A 69 -1.33 14.25 -5.68
CA SER A 69 -1.09 13.18 -4.71
C SER A 69 -1.57 13.56 -3.30
N MET A 70 -2.53 12.81 -2.78
CA MET A 70 -3.07 13.01 -1.44
C MET A 70 -2.63 11.91 -0.48
N SER A 71 -2.74 12.19 0.82
CA SER A 71 -2.46 11.17 1.83
C SER A 71 -3.40 9.98 1.70
N LEU A 72 -2.91 8.78 2.02
CA LEU A 72 -3.69 7.54 2.00
C LEU A 72 -5.05 7.68 2.71
N GLY A 73 -5.08 8.31 3.88
CA GLY A 73 -6.31 8.60 4.61
C GLY A 73 -7.32 9.42 3.78
N LYS A 74 -6.89 10.48 3.08
CA LYS A 74 -7.77 11.27 2.22
C LYS A 74 -8.29 10.46 1.03
N ALA A 75 -7.44 9.63 0.43
CA ALA A 75 -7.85 8.77 -0.68
C ALA A 75 -8.94 7.79 -0.22
N ILE A 76 -8.82 7.23 1.00
CA ILE A 76 -9.85 6.37 1.59
C ILE A 76 -11.13 7.15 1.84
N GLU A 77 -11.08 8.34 2.43
CA GLU A 77 -12.28 9.16 2.66
C GLU A 77 -13.02 9.46 1.34
N GLN A 78 -12.29 9.64 0.23
CA GLN A 78 -12.89 9.85 -1.09
C GLN A 78 -13.49 8.57 -1.71
N LEU A 79 -12.79 7.44 -1.59
CA LEU A 79 -13.19 6.19 -2.27
C LEU A 79 -14.16 5.34 -1.44
N SER A 80 -14.05 5.42 -0.12
CA SER A 80 -14.87 4.70 0.85
C SER A 80 -15.27 5.65 1.99
N PRO A 81 -16.19 6.59 1.74
CA PRO A 81 -16.64 7.57 2.74
C PRO A 81 -17.36 6.93 3.95
N ASN A 82 -17.85 5.70 3.80
CA ASN A 82 -18.47 4.93 4.88
C ASN A 82 -17.45 4.27 5.81
N ALA A 83 -16.21 4.12 5.38
CA ALA A 83 -15.14 3.53 6.16
C ALA A 83 -14.43 4.59 7.02
N SER A 84 -13.98 4.19 8.22
CA SER A 84 -13.10 5.05 9.02
C SER A 84 -11.71 5.06 8.43
N ALA A 85 -11.43 6.03 7.55
CA ALA A 85 -10.14 6.19 6.89
C ALA A 85 -8.96 6.21 7.87
N LYS A 86 -9.14 6.82 9.05
CA LYS A 86 -8.12 6.86 10.10
C LYS A 86 -7.87 5.48 10.70
N SER A 87 -8.93 4.73 11.01
CA SER A 87 -8.82 3.37 11.55
C SER A 87 -8.16 2.45 10.52
N GLU A 88 -8.58 2.52 9.27
CA GLU A 88 -8.08 1.65 8.19
C GLU A 88 -6.65 1.99 7.81
N THR A 89 -6.29 3.28 7.73
CA THR A 89 -4.90 3.68 7.53
C THR A 89 -4.02 3.16 8.66
N LYS A 90 -4.48 3.22 9.91
CA LYS A 90 -3.72 2.73 11.07
C LYS A 90 -3.57 1.21 11.03
N LYS A 91 -4.66 0.49 10.74
CA LYS A 91 -4.69 -0.96 10.59
C LYS A 91 -3.75 -1.41 9.47
N ALA A 92 -3.86 -0.80 8.30
CA ALA A 92 -3.05 -1.14 7.14
C ALA A 92 -1.56 -0.79 7.32
N ASN A 93 -1.24 0.33 7.98
CA ASN A 93 0.15 0.63 8.35
C ASN A 93 0.73 -0.43 9.30
N LYS A 94 -0.08 -0.94 10.24
CA LYS A 94 0.32 -2.03 11.11
C LYS A 94 0.54 -3.31 10.31
N GLN A 95 -0.40 -3.69 9.44
CA GLN A 95 -0.26 -4.86 8.56
C GLN A 95 0.99 -4.75 7.68
N ALA A 96 1.25 -3.58 7.11
CA ALA A 96 2.45 -3.33 6.33
C ALA A 96 3.73 -3.46 7.16
N ALA A 97 3.74 -2.96 8.39
CA ALA A 97 4.87 -3.12 9.30
C ALA A 97 5.10 -4.58 9.69
N ASP A 98 4.03 -5.32 9.97
CA ASP A 98 4.07 -6.75 10.30
C ASP A 98 4.58 -7.56 9.09
N ASP A 99 4.08 -7.27 7.87
CA ASP A 99 4.56 -7.92 6.64
C ASP A 99 6.04 -7.62 6.36
N MET A 100 6.48 -6.37 6.59
CA MET A 100 7.89 -5.99 6.45
C MET A 100 8.77 -6.68 7.49
N LYS A 101 8.25 -6.92 8.71
CA LYS A 101 8.98 -7.62 9.77
C LYS A 101 9.07 -9.13 9.53
N GLU A 102 7.96 -9.73 9.11
CA GLU A 102 7.88 -11.17 8.79
C GLU A 102 8.79 -11.55 7.62
N SER A 103 8.91 -10.66 6.64
CA SER A 103 9.70 -10.93 5.44
C SER A 103 11.21 -10.73 5.60
N GLY A 104 11.62 -10.02 6.66
CA GLY A 104 13.03 -9.83 7.02
C GLY A 104 13.58 -10.87 8.00
N SER A 105 12.86 -11.98 8.23
CA SER A 105 13.26 -13.07 9.14
C SER A 105 13.86 -14.25 8.39
#